data_AF-A0A963XVA3-F1
#
_entry.id   AF-A0A963XVA3-F1
#
_cell.length_a   1.000
_cell.length_b   1.000
_cell.length_c   1.000
_cell.angle_alpha   90.00
_cell.angle_beta   90.00
_cell.angle_gamma   90.00
#
_symmetry.space_group_name_H-M   'P 1'
#
loop_
_entity.id
_entity.type
_entity.pdbx_description
1 polymer ?
#
loop_
_entity_poly.entity_id
_entity_poly.type
_entity_poly.pdbx_seq_one_letter_code
_entity_poly.pdbx_strand_id
1 'polypeptide(L)'
;MFGFRRREKREATFTQSDPRNFLEIFGITGSASVSMEEALGVPAVWAAVNFISGTIAGLPLNVYDRGANGVKKKVRATRASPVVDMLHGAVNDDL
;
A
#
# COMPACT_ATOMS: atom_id res chain seq x y z
N MET A 1 4.35 -35.97 -56.55
CA MET A 1 3.66 -34.76 -56.01
C MET A 1 3.47 -34.97 -54.52
N PHE A 2 4.29 -34.32 -53.68
CA PHE A 2 4.37 -34.59 -52.24
C PHE A 2 3.45 -33.65 -51.44
N GLY A 3 2.46 -34.21 -50.77
CA GLY A 3 1.60 -33.51 -49.82
C GLY A 3 1.88 -33.97 -48.39
N PHE A 4 2.57 -33.13 -47.60
CA PHE A 4 2.58 -33.23 -46.14
C PHE A 4 2.52 -31.82 -45.57
N ARG A 5 1.32 -31.34 -45.25
CA ARG A 5 1.15 -30.22 -44.31
C ARG A 5 0.69 -30.82 -42.99
N ARG A 6 1.64 -31.04 -42.09
CA ARG A 6 1.33 -31.34 -40.68
C ARG A 6 0.68 -30.08 -40.12
N ARG A 7 -0.64 -30.11 -39.94
CA ARG A 7 -1.39 -28.98 -39.38
C ARG A 7 -1.06 -28.92 -37.88
N GLU A 8 -0.32 -27.90 -37.50
CA GLU A 8 0.05 -27.63 -36.12
C GLU A 8 -1.21 -27.52 -35.26
N LYS A 9 -1.23 -28.26 -34.15
CA LYS A 9 -2.37 -28.34 -33.24
C LYS A 9 -2.34 -27.08 -32.38
N ARG A 10 -3.04 -26.04 -32.82
CA ARG A 10 -3.19 -24.79 -32.05
C ARG A 10 -4.18 -25.05 -30.92
N GLU A 11 -3.75 -24.84 -29.68
CA GLU A 11 -4.62 -25.02 -28.50
C GLU A 11 -5.73 -23.96 -28.42
N ALA A 12 -5.49 -22.76 -28.96
CA ALA A 12 -6.51 -21.72 -29.05
C ALA A 12 -6.31 -20.82 -30.27
N THR A 13 -7.41 -20.32 -30.82
CA THR A 13 -7.43 -19.28 -31.86
C THR A 13 -8.47 -18.25 -31.45
N PHE A 14 -8.05 -17.00 -31.30
CA PHE A 14 -8.91 -15.90 -30.86
C PHE A 14 -9.02 -14.85 -31.96
N THR A 15 -10.23 -14.39 -32.22
CA THR A 15 -10.50 -13.32 -33.18
C THR A 15 -10.16 -11.98 -32.54
N GLN A 16 -9.43 -11.11 -33.25
CA GLN A 16 -9.00 -9.81 -32.72
C GLN A 16 -10.17 -8.89 -32.33
N SER A 17 -11.35 -9.07 -32.93
CA SER A 17 -12.57 -8.31 -32.61
C SER A 17 -13.40 -8.93 -31.48
N ASP A 18 -12.88 -9.92 -30.78
CA ASP A 18 -13.54 -10.53 -29.63
C ASP A 18 -13.45 -9.55 -28.43
N PRO A 19 -14.57 -9.18 -27.78
CA PRO A 19 -14.62 -8.14 -26.75
C PRO A 19 -13.97 -8.54 -25.41
N ARG A 20 -13.28 -9.68 -25.36
CA ARG A 20 -12.58 -10.16 -24.17
C ARG A 20 -11.42 -9.24 -23.79
N ASN A 21 -11.28 -9.00 -22.49
CA ASN A 21 -10.15 -8.25 -21.96
C ASN A 21 -8.85 -9.05 -22.19
N PHE A 22 -7.74 -8.39 -22.52
CA PHE A 22 -6.43 -9.01 -22.70
C PHE A 22 -6.09 -9.99 -21.57
N LEU A 23 -6.43 -9.65 -20.32
CA LEU A 23 -6.20 -10.51 -19.16
C LEU A 23 -6.98 -11.84 -19.22
N GLU A 24 -8.19 -11.84 -19.77
CA GLU A 24 -8.98 -13.07 -19.95
C GLU A 24 -8.37 -13.99 -21.01
N ILE A 25 -7.69 -13.42 -22.01
CA ILE A 25 -6.96 -14.18 -23.04
C ILE A 25 -5.80 -14.98 -22.41
N PHE A 26 -5.18 -14.46 -21.34
CA PHE A 26 -4.16 -15.17 -20.57
C PHE A 26 -4.74 -16.10 -19.49
N GLY A 27 -6.04 -16.36 -19.50
CA GLY A 27 -6.69 -17.24 -18.52
C GLY A 27 -6.81 -16.62 -17.13
N ILE A 28 -6.56 -15.32 -16.99
CA ILE A 28 -6.76 -14.59 -15.72
C ILE A 28 -8.23 -14.21 -15.65
N THR A 29 -9.06 -15.17 -15.23
CA THR A 29 -10.49 -14.97 -15.01
C THR A 29 -10.78 -14.96 -13.51
N GLY A 30 -10.97 -13.77 -12.94
CA GLY A 30 -11.35 -13.61 -11.53
C GLY A 30 -11.10 -12.21 -11.00
N SER A 31 -11.93 -11.78 -10.05
CA SER A 31 -11.59 -10.66 -9.17
C SER A 31 -10.54 -11.16 -8.16
N ALA A 32 -9.27 -11.04 -8.50
CA ALA A 32 -8.21 -11.37 -7.55
C ALA A 32 -8.26 -10.36 -6.40
N SER A 33 -8.73 -10.79 -5.23
CA SER A 33 -8.58 -10.03 -4.00
C SER A 33 -7.11 -10.06 -3.61
N VAL A 34 -6.47 -8.90 -3.57
CA VAL A 34 -5.06 -8.77 -3.17
C VAL A 34 -4.99 -8.50 -1.68
N SER A 35 -4.27 -9.34 -0.94
CA SER A 35 -3.95 -9.11 0.48
C SER A 35 -2.88 -8.03 0.66
N MET A 36 -2.73 -7.50 1.88
CA MET A 36 -1.69 -6.51 2.15
C MET A 36 -0.29 -7.10 1.96
N GLU A 37 -0.08 -8.35 2.38
CA GLU A 37 1.18 -9.07 2.25
C GLU A 37 1.56 -9.26 0.77
N GLU A 38 0.61 -9.63 -0.08
CA GLU A 38 0.83 -9.74 -1.53
C GLU A 38 1.12 -8.38 -2.16
N ALA A 39 0.40 -7.32 -1.76
CA ALA A 39 0.63 -5.97 -2.26
C ALA A 39 2.02 -5.45 -1.88
N LEU A 40 2.48 -5.70 -0.65
CA LEU A 40 3.81 -5.30 -0.16
C LEU A 40 4.95 -6.07 -0.87
N GLY A 41 4.66 -7.20 -1.51
CA GLY A 41 5.60 -7.90 -2.38
C GLY A 41 5.92 -7.15 -3.68
N VAL A 42 5.09 -6.19 -4.09
CA VAL A 42 5.33 -5.37 -5.28
C VAL A 42 6.25 -4.19 -4.93
N PRO A 43 7.43 -4.05 -5.56
CA PRO A 43 8.41 -3.01 -5.19
C PRO A 43 7.86 -1.58 -5.26
N ALA A 44 6.99 -1.29 -6.23
CA ALA A 44 6.38 0.02 -6.38
C ALA A 44 5.44 0.37 -5.21
N VAL A 45 4.66 -0.62 -4.72
CA VAL A 45 3.78 -0.44 -3.57
C VAL A 45 4.60 -0.28 -2.30
N TRP A 46 5.64 -1.10 -2.12
CA TRP A 46 6.56 -0.99 -0.99
C TRP A 46 7.20 0.40 -0.92
N ALA A 47 7.70 0.92 -2.05
CA ALA A 47 8.29 2.25 -2.11
C ALA A 47 7.27 3.34 -1.78
N ALA A 48 6.05 3.25 -2.31
CA ALA A 48 4.97 4.22 -2.04
C ALA A 48 4.59 4.23 -0.55
N VAL A 49 4.44 3.06 0.07
CA VAL A 49 4.11 2.95 1.50
C VAL A 49 5.23 3.55 2.35
N ASN A 50 6.49 3.22 2.08
CA ASN A 50 7.61 3.78 2.84
C ASN A 50 7.75 5.30 2.65
N PHE A 51 7.52 5.80 1.44
CA PHE A 51 7.52 7.23 1.19
C PHE A 51 6.43 7.94 2.01
N ILE A 52 5.18 7.49 1.93
CA ILE A 52 4.07 8.10 2.67
C ILE A 52 4.28 7.98 4.17
N SER A 53 4.55 6.77 4.68
CA SER A 53 4.79 6.55 6.11
C SER A 53 5.97 7.37 6.63
N GLY A 54 7.07 7.45 5.87
CA GLY A 54 8.22 8.27 6.21
C GLY A 54 7.90 9.76 6.24
N THR A 55 7.12 10.26 5.28
CA THR A 55 6.70 11.67 5.26
C THR A 55 5.82 12.01 6.46
N ILE A 56 4.87 11.14 6.83
CA ILE A 56 3.98 11.34 7.97
C ILE A 56 4.76 11.25 9.28
N ALA A 57 5.65 10.26 9.42
CA ALA A 57 6.48 10.09 10.62
C ALA A 57 7.45 11.26 10.84
N GLY A 58 7.88 11.93 9.77
CA GLY A 58 8.74 13.12 9.84
C GLY A 58 8.03 14.41 10.24
N LEU A 59 6.70 14.45 10.34
CA LEU A 59 5.96 15.67 10.68
C LEU A 59 6.08 15.99 12.18
N PRO A 60 6.33 17.26 12.57
CA PRO A 60 6.34 17.65 13.97
C PRO A 60 4.97 17.47 14.65
N LEU A 61 4.92 16.68 15.73
CA LEU A 61 3.70 16.44 16.51
C LEU A 61 3.57 17.44 17.67
N ASN A 62 2.83 18.52 17.47
CA ASN A 62 2.62 19.51 18.54
C ASN A 62 1.49 19.08 19.50
N VAL A 63 1.77 19.04 20.81
CA VAL A 63 0.76 18.76 21.84
C VAL A 63 0.16 20.06 22.37
N TYR A 64 -1.17 20.08 22.51
CA TYR A 64 -1.93 21.22 23.00
C TYR A 64 -2.81 20.81 24.18
N ASP A 65 -2.82 21.65 25.22
CA ASP A 65 -3.76 21.54 26.32
C ASP A 65 -4.94 22.49 26.09
N ARG A 66 -6.14 22.04 26.44
CA ARG A 66 -7.38 22.79 26.28
C ARG A 66 -7.78 23.37 27.64
N GLY A 67 -7.65 24.69 27.77
CA GLY A 67 -8.09 25.40 28.96
C GLY A 67 -9.62 25.44 29.11
N ALA A 68 -10.09 25.78 30.30
CA ALA A 68 -11.53 25.84 30.65
C ALA A 68 -12.35 26.80 29.76
N ASN A 69 -11.69 27.80 29.16
CA ASN A 69 -12.31 28.74 28.22
C ASN A 69 -12.24 28.28 26.74
N GLY A 70 -11.82 27.03 26.48
CA GLY A 70 -11.68 26.47 25.14
C GLY A 70 -10.38 26.87 24.41
N VAL A 71 -9.57 27.75 24.99
CA VAL A 71 -8.30 28.17 24.37
C VAL A 71 -7.28 27.02 24.43
N LYS A 72 -6.72 26.68 23.28
CA LYS A 72 -5.66 25.69 23.16
C LYS A 72 -4.30 26.36 23.33
N LYS A 73 -3.46 25.83 24.23
CA LYS A 73 -2.08 26.29 24.43
C LYS A 73 -1.11 25.15 24.14
N LYS A 74 -0.07 25.44 23.36
CA LYS A 74 1.00 24.46 23.08
C LYS A 74 1.73 24.15 24.38
N VAL A 75 1.94 22.86 24.65
CA VAL A 75 2.55 22.36 25.88
C VAL A 75 3.99 21.94 25.60
N ARG A 76 4.87 22.11 26.60
CA ARG A 76 6.24 21.61 26.58
C ARG A 76 6.35 20.34 27.42
N ALA A 77 7.34 19.50 27.11
CA ALA A 77 7.64 18.34 27.94
C ALA A 77 8.02 18.78 29.36
N THR A 78 7.19 18.40 30.33
CA THR A 78 7.39 18.63 31.77
C THR A 78 6.84 17.43 32.54
N ARG A 79 7.19 17.28 33.82
CA ARG A 79 6.59 16.21 34.67
C ARG A 79 5.06 16.29 34.75
N ALA A 80 4.47 17.48 34.59
CA ALA A 80 3.03 17.68 34.58
C ALA A 80 2.38 17.34 33.22
N SER A 81 3.19 17.11 32.17
CA SER A 81 2.72 16.81 30.82
C SER A 81 3.59 15.73 30.16
N PRO A 82 3.60 14.51 30.73
CA PRO A 82 4.46 13.42 30.27
C PRO A 82 4.09 12.91 28.87
N VAL A 83 2.84 13.14 28.43
CA VAL A 83 2.35 12.74 27.09
C VAL A 83 3.18 13.36 25.95
N VAL A 84 3.74 14.57 26.17
CA VAL A 84 4.62 15.19 25.17
C VAL A 84 5.87 14.34 24.96
N ASP A 85 6.48 13.86 26.04
CA ASP A 85 7.67 13.02 25.98
C ASP A 85 7.34 11.63 25.41
N MET A 86 6.22 11.05 25.86
CA MET A 86 5.74 9.75 25.38
C MET A 86 5.55 9.70 23.86
N LEU A 87 4.97 10.76 23.26
CA LEU A 87 4.71 10.81 21.83
C LEU A 87 5.95 11.12 20.96
N HIS A 88 7.06 11.57 21.56
CA HIS A 88 8.26 11.98 20.82
C HIS A 88 9.49 11.12 21.09
N GLY A 89 9.65 10.60 22.31
CA GLY A 89 10.90 9.99 22.77
C GLY A 89 10.74 8.62 23.43
N ALA A 90 9.53 8.22 23.80
CA ALA A 90 9.30 6.90 24.40
C ALA A 90 8.91 5.87 23.33
N VAL A 91 9.89 5.46 22.53
CA VAL A 91 9.76 4.24 21.73
C VAL A 91 9.70 3.05 22.70
N ASN A 92 8.80 2.10 22.46
CA ASN A 92 8.74 0.88 23.26
C ASN A 92 9.86 -0.05 22.80
N ASP A 93 10.94 -0.15 23.57
CA ASP A 93 12.13 -0.92 23.22
C ASP A 93 11.93 -2.46 23.31
N ASP A 94 10.81 -2.91 23.89
CA ASP A 94 10.52 -4.33 24.14
C ASP A 94 9.64 -5.01 23.05
N LEU A 95 9.54 -4.45 21.84
CA LEU A 95 8.80 -5.03 20.71
C LEU A 95 9.70 -5.71 19.67
#